data_AF-A0A418KLF1-F1
#
_entry.id   AF-A0A418KLF1-F1
#
_cell.length_a   1.000
_cell.length_b   1.000
_cell.length_c   1.000
_cell.angle_alpha   90.00
_cell.angle_beta   90.00
_cell.angle_gamma   90.00
#
_symmetry.space_group_name_H-M   'P 1'
#
loop_
_entity.id
_entity.type
_entity.pdbx_description
1 polymer ?
#
loop_
_entity_poly.entity_id
_entity_poly.type
_entity_poly.pdbx_seq_one_letter_code
_entity_poly.pdbx_strand_id
1 'polypeptide(L)'
;MRWEAQELAVTDGAALPGLQRLSGLVRSVRTPEFEGITFHEVTSKSALNKVPEASHVPFRWTVNPYRGCSHACTYCLSGYAPITMADGSTVPLARVRPGDQVLGTRAEGLSRRLVRTQVLDHWRTSKPAFRLELDGGTSIVASGDHRFLTADGWKHVAPAAEGEPPRPSLTTRDRLVGLRRGVVGAAVRADDALTVSYVRPMDVELPMFDLTTGTGDFIAHGVVSHNCFARNTHTYLDLDAGDDFNRQVIVKVNVADVLRREVSRRSWSREHVAMGTNTDPYQRAEGRYRLMPGVIEALAGSGTPFSILTKGTLLRRDLPLLRRAAEDVQVGVGVSLALLDETLHRSVEPGTPTPKARLELVRSVREAGLPCTVLLAPILPGLTDSEEHLSALVAAVADAGATGISYIPLHLRPGAREWYLDWLESTRPDLLPLYRRLYHRGSYSDQRYRDWLRARVEPHLRRYRLRDDDAEPMVDDRRRPLHGRRWGPRVTPEPTPAEPAQDALF
;
A
#
# COMPACT_ATOMS: atom_id res chain seq x y z
N MET A 1 17.87 -14.58 5.94
CA MET A 1 18.44 -14.01 7.17
C MET A 1 18.15 -12.51 7.29
N ARG A 2 16.92 -12.13 7.66
CA ARG A 2 16.55 -10.72 7.91
C ARG A 2 15.76 -10.49 9.20
N TRP A 3 15.20 -11.52 9.86
CA TRP A 3 14.38 -11.35 11.06
C TRP A 3 14.35 -12.56 12.02
N GLU A 4 15.29 -13.50 11.94
CA GLU A 4 15.36 -14.69 12.83
C GLU A 4 15.45 -14.35 14.32
N ALA A 5 15.90 -13.14 14.68
CA ALA A 5 15.98 -12.69 16.08
C ALA A 5 14.62 -12.33 16.72
N GLN A 6 13.48 -12.63 16.07
CA GLN A 6 12.13 -12.38 16.59
C GLN A 6 11.29 -13.66 16.75
N GLU A 7 11.88 -14.85 16.69
CA GLU A 7 11.21 -16.06 17.16
C GLU A 7 11.02 -15.99 18.68
N LEU A 8 9.77 -16.03 19.16
CA LEU A 8 9.46 -16.05 20.58
C LEU A 8 8.32 -17.05 20.85
N ALA A 9 8.55 -17.87 21.88
CA ALA A 9 7.74 -19.01 22.29
C ALA A 9 6.71 -18.69 23.39
N VAL A 10 5.81 -19.68 23.56
CA VAL A 10 4.71 -19.88 24.54
C VAL A 10 3.32 -19.44 24.07
N THR A 11 2.41 -20.42 24.10
CA THR A 11 1.06 -20.50 23.53
C THR A 11 -0.04 -20.06 24.51
N ASP A 12 -0.98 -19.24 24.04
CA ASP A 12 -2.26 -18.97 24.73
C ASP A 12 -3.42 -19.67 24.00
N GLY A 13 -4.23 -20.47 24.70
CA GLY A 13 -5.23 -21.38 24.13
C GLY A 13 -6.52 -20.74 23.64
N ALA A 14 -6.71 -19.43 23.83
CA ALA A 14 -7.93 -18.70 23.45
C ALA A 14 -7.80 -17.83 22.19
N ALA A 15 -6.60 -17.71 21.60
CA ALA A 15 -6.36 -16.92 20.41
C ALA A 15 -6.52 -17.73 19.10
N LEU A 16 -6.84 -17.05 18.00
CA LEU A 16 -6.84 -17.65 16.65
C LEU A 16 -5.44 -18.25 16.35
N PRO A 17 -5.32 -19.37 15.62
CA PRO A 17 -4.03 -19.93 15.23
C PRO A 17 -3.13 -18.85 14.59
N GLY A 18 -1.91 -18.67 15.11
CA GLY A 18 -0.99 -17.57 14.75
C GLY A 18 -1.04 -16.35 15.69
N LEU A 19 -2.24 -15.93 16.11
CA LEU A 19 -2.42 -14.92 17.19
C LEU A 19 -2.05 -15.43 18.58
N GLN A 20 -2.03 -16.75 18.75
CA GLN A 20 -1.52 -17.45 19.94
C GLN A 20 -0.03 -17.17 20.21
N ARG A 21 0.70 -16.62 19.21
CA ARG A 21 2.13 -16.28 19.25
C ARG A 21 2.39 -14.77 19.30
N LEU A 22 1.36 -13.92 19.25
CA LEU A 22 1.52 -12.47 19.42
C LEU A 22 1.80 -12.19 20.91
N SER A 23 3.08 -12.14 21.27
CA SER A 23 3.49 -11.76 22.62
C SER A 23 2.85 -10.42 23.00
N GLY A 24 2.02 -10.43 24.05
CA GLY A 24 1.36 -9.23 24.52
C GLY A 24 0.04 -8.88 23.81
N LEU A 25 -0.56 -9.79 23.04
CA LEU A 25 -1.96 -9.64 22.60
C LEU A 25 -2.85 -9.32 23.80
N VAL A 26 -3.50 -8.17 23.75
CA VAL A 26 -4.43 -7.71 24.78
C VAL A 26 -5.83 -8.18 24.45
N ARG A 27 -6.29 -7.87 23.23
CA ARG A 27 -7.61 -8.25 22.71
C ARG A 27 -7.71 -8.01 21.21
N SER A 28 -8.70 -8.62 20.59
CA SER A 28 -9.11 -8.31 19.22
C SER A 28 -10.43 -7.55 19.24
N VAL A 29 -10.51 -6.41 18.53
CA VAL A 29 -11.67 -5.52 18.54
C VAL A 29 -12.24 -5.40 17.14
N ARG A 30 -13.53 -5.72 16.99
CA ARG A 30 -14.32 -5.42 15.79
C ARG A 30 -15.24 -4.26 16.11
N THR A 31 -15.33 -3.30 15.20
CA THR A 31 -16.02 -2.04 15.46
C THR A 31 -16.94 -1.71 14.28
N PRO A 32 -18.21 -1.33 14.51
CA PRO A 32 -19.14 -1.01 13.42
C PRO A 32 -18.62 0.09 12.49
N GLU A 33 -17.84 1.04 13.01
CA GLU A 33 -17.30 2.18 12.25
C GLU A 33 -16.20 1.78 11.25
N PHE A 34 -15.67 0.56 11.37
CA PHE A 34 -14.63 0.00 10.50
C PHE A 34 -15.07 -1.38 10.02
N GLU A 35 -16.18 -1.41 9.27
CA GLU A 35 -16.81 -2.65 8.81
C GLU A 35 -15.80 -3.55 8.08
N GLY A 36 -15.72 -4.81 8.52
CA GLY A 36 -14.78 -5.80 8.00
C GLY A 36 -13.40 -5.76 8.65
N ILE A 37 -13.00 -4.69 9.36
CA ILE A 37 -11.69 -4.58 10.01
C ILE A 37 -11.76 -5.07 11.46
N THR A 38 -10.79 -5.91 11.83
CA THR A 38 -10.51 -6.37 13.19
C THR A 38 -9.17 -5.81 13.66
N PHE A 39 -9.18 -5.04 14.73
CA PHE A 39 -7.96 -4.52 15.32
C PHE A 39 -7.39 -5.50 16.34
N HIS A 40 -6.14 -5.91 16.18
CA HIS A 40 -5.43 -6.69 17.19
C HIS A 40 -4.64 -5.75 18.08
N GLU A 41 -5.19 -5.46 19.25
CA GLU A 41 -4.50 -4.65 20.25
C GLU A 41 -3.41 -5.49 20.91
N VAL A 42 -2.17 -5.05 20.78
CA VAL A 42 -1.00 -5.73 21.34
C VAL A 42 -0.17 -4.77 22.18
N THR A 43 0.47 -5.30 23.20
CA THR A 43 1.56 -4.63 23.90
C THR A 43 2.87 -4.93 23.20
N SER A 44 3.65 -3.89 22.99
CA SER A 44 5.00 -3.98 22.44
C SER A 44 6.03 -3.89 23.56
N LYS A 45 7.14 -4.64 23.43
CA LYS A 45 8.29 -4.53 24.34
C LYS A 45 9.21 -3.37 23.96
N SER A 46 9.16 -2.96 22.69
CA SER A 46 9.94 -1.87 22.12
C SER A 46 9.12 -1.11 21.08
N ALA A 47 9.26 0.22 21.06
CA ALA A 47 8.62 1.11 20.10
C ALA A 47 9.60 1.53 19.00
N LEU A 48 10.86 1.79 19.36
CA LEU A 48 11.94 2.18 18.46
C LEU A 48 12.49 1.00 17.66
N ASN A 49 12.54 1.14 16.34
CA ASN A 49 13.11 0.15 15.43
C ASN A 49 14.35 0.73 14.75
N LYS A 50 15.50 0.07 14.94
CA LYS A 50 16.76 0.49 14.31
C LYS A 50 16.72 0.17 12.82
N VAL A 51 17.07 1.15 12.00
CA VAL A 51 17.17 1.00 10.55
C VAL A 51 18.53 0.41 10.20
N PRO A 52 18.60 -0.70 9.44
CA PRO A 52 19.87 -1.25 8.99
C PRO A 52 20.64 -0.25 8.12
N GLU A 53 21.96 -0.18 8.29
CA GLU A 53 22.82 0.76 7.56
C GLU A 53 22.72 0.63 6.04
N ALA A 54 22.47 -0.59 5.54
CA ALA A 54 22.25 -0.89 4.13
C ALA A 54 20.96 -0.28 3.53
N SER A 55 20.12 0.39 4.33
CA SER A 55 18.87 1.00 3.84
C SER A 55 19.07 2.37 3.19
N HIS A 56 20.26 2.98 3.33
CA HIS A 56 20.63 4.26 2.70
C HIS A 56 19.60 5.40 2.86
N VAL A 57 18.94 5.46 4.02
CA VAL A 57 18.01 6.54 4.41
C VAL A 57 18.68 7.48 5.42
N PRO A 58 18.27 8.76 5.50
CA PRO A 58 18.95 9.77 6.33
C PRO A 58 18.69 9.63 7.84
N PHE A 59 17.84 8.69 8.26
CA PHE A 59 17.49 8.43 9.65
C PHE A 59 17.94 7.03 10.10
N ARG A 60 18.11 6.84 11.41
CA ARG A 60 18.56 5.57 12.02
C ARG A 60 17.48 4.84 12.80
N TRP A 61 16.36 5.51 13.08
CA TRP A 61 15.29 4.96 13.91
C TRP A 61 13.91 5.21 13.30
N THR A 62 12.99 4.28 13.55
CA THR A 62 11.58 4.41 13.15
C THR A 62 10.63 3.97 14.25
N VAL A 63 9.43 4.54 14.25
CA VAL A 63 8.31 4.10 15.10
C VAL A 63 7.14 3.76 14.21
N ASN A 64 6.53 2.60 14.43
CA ASN A 64 5.35 2.13 13.70
C ASN A 64 4.28 1.70 14.72
N PRO A 65 3.26 2.56 14.99
CA PRO A 65 2.15 2.23 15.89
C PRO A 65 1.25 1.12 15.35
N TYR A 66 1.15 1.02 14.02
CA TYR A 66 0.27 0.12 13.30
C TYR A 66 1.04 -0.86 12.42
N ARG A 67 0.51 -2.07 12.24
CA ARG A 67 0.94 -3.02 11.22
C ARG A 67 -0.29 -3.56 10.48
N GLY A 68 -0.27 -3.51 9.15
CA GLY A 68 -1.46 -3.68 8.30
C GLY A 68 -1.95 -2.34 7.78
N CYS A 69 -2.77 -2.37 6.72
CA CYS A 69 -3.20 -1.19 5.99
C CYS A 69 -4.66 -1.31 5.54
N SER A 70 -5.52 -0.48 6.10
CA SER A 70 -6.98 -0.45 5.83
C SER A 70 -7.38 0.09 4.44
N HIS A 71 -6.45 0.19 3.50
CA HIS A 71 -6.68 0.76 2.17
C HIS A 71 -7.15 -0.26 1.08
N ALA A 72 -7.34 -1.56 1.42
CA ALA A 72 -8.09 -2.68 0.77
C ALA A 72 -8.18 -2.85 -0.79
N CYS A 73 -8.00 -4.08 -1.31
CA CYS A 73 -8.19 -4.52 -2.74
C CYS A 73 -9.44 -5.43 -2.96
N THR A 74 -9.92 -5.58 -4.22
CA THR A 74 -11.38 -5.57 -4.57
C THR A 74 -12.05 -6.82 -5.23
N TYR A 75 -11.42 -8.00 -5.34
CA TYR A 75 -11.93 -9.13 -6.16
C TYR A 75 -12.85 -10.10 -5.37
N CYS A 76 -14.12 -10.35 -5.76
CA CYS A 76 -15.01 -11.25 -5.00
C CYS A 76 -16.04 -12.04 -5.87
N LEU A 77 -16.47 -13.22 -5.39
CA LEU A 77 -17.48 -14.13 -5.97
C LEU A 77 -18.65 -14.37 -5.01
N SER A 78 -19.80 -14.88 -5.47
CA SER A 78 -20.88 -15.27 -4.56
C SER A 78 -20.48 -16.44 -3.65
N GLY A 79 -21.06 -16.52 -2.45
CA GLY A 79 -20.79 -17.60 -1.50
C GLY A 79 -21.18 -19.00 -1.99
N TYR A 80 -22.03 -19.09 -3.01
CA TYR A 80 -22.46 -20.36 -3.61
C TYR A 80 -21.55 -20.82 -4.75
N ALA A 81 -20.53 -20.02 -5.12
CA ALA A 81 -19.60 -20.37 -6.19
C ALA A 81 -18.91 -21.72 -5.89
N PRO A 82 -19.04 -22.75 -6.73
CA PRO A 82 -18.40 -24.04 -6.49
C PRO A 82 -16.90 -23.91 -6.76
N ILE A 83 -16.10 -24.15 -5.73
CA ILE A 83 -14.64 -24.18 -5.79
C ILE A 83 -14.20 -25.61 -6.00
N THR A 84 -13.29 -25.83 -6.95
CA THR A 84 -12.75 -27.17 -7.21
C THR A 84 -11.65 -27.50 -6.20
N MET A 85 -11.92 -28.51 -5.38
CA MET A 85 -11.01 -29.02 -4.37
C MET A 85 -9.89 -29.85 -5.03
N ALA A 86 -8.78 -30.07 -4.31
CA ALA A 86 -7.62 -30.78 -4.83
C ALA A 86 -7.87 -32.27 -5.17
N ASP A 87 -8.96 -32.85 -4.66
CA ASP A 87 -9.44 -34.21 -4.97
C ASP A 87 -10.40 -34.25 -6.17
N GLY A 88 -10.71 -33.10 -6.77
CA GLY A 88 -11.65 -32.96 -7.89
C GLY A 88 -13.11 -32.81 -7.47
N SER A 89 -13.44 -32.86 -6.17
CA SER A 89 -14.76 -32.50 -5.67
C SER A 89 -14.99 -30.98 -5.74
N THR A 90 -16.23 -30.55 -5.49
CA THR A 90 -16.57 -29.13 -5.46
C THR A 90 -17.26 -28.73 -4.17
N VAL A 91 -16.83 -27.62 -3.58
CA VAL A 91 -17.38 -27.07 -2.33
C VAL A 91 -17.81 -25.63 -2.57
N PRO A 92 -18.98 -25.18 -2.08
CA PRO A 92 -19.36 -23.77 -2.15
C PRO A 92 -18.31 -22.88 -1.50
N LEU A 93 -17.97 -21.75 -2.12
CA LEU A 93 -16.93 -20.82 -1.67
C LEU A 93 -17.12 -20.42 -0.20
N ALA A 94 -18.34 -20.10 0.22
CA ALA A 94 -18.65 -19.76 1.62
C ALA A 94 -18.35 -20.89 2.63
N ARG A 95 -18.17 -22.14 2.16
CA ARG A 95 -17.81 -23.31 2.97
C ARG A 95 -16.34 -23.67 2.91
N VAL A 96 -15.57 -23.09 1.99
CA VAL A 96 -14.11 -23.25 1.94
C VAL A 96 -13.49 -22.60 3.18
N ARG A 97 -12.43 -23.20 3.72
CA ARG A 97 -11.71 -22.73 4.91
C ARG A 97 -10.21 -22.60 4.62
N PRO A 98 -9.52 -21.68 5.30
CA PRO A 98 -8.07 -21.68 5.32
C PRO A 98 -7.53 -23.06 5.74
N GLY A 99 -6.51 -23.53 5.05
CA GLY A 99 -5.94 -24.87 5.21
C GLY A 99 -6.45 -25.90 4.20
N ASP A 100 -7.64 -25.70 3.62
CA ASP A 100 -8.19 -26.58 2.59
C ASP A 100 -7.28 -26.66 1.36
N GLN A 101 -7.29 -27.80 0.69
CA GLN A 101 -6.56 -28.00 -0.55
C GLN A 101 -7.49 -27.81 -1.74
N VAL A 102 -7.22 -26.81 -2.56
CA VAL A 102 -7.98 -26.50 -3.79
C VAL A 102 -7.09 -26.61 -5.02
N LEU A 103 -7.70 -26.49 -6.20
CA LEU A 103 -6.95 -26.39 -7.45
C LEU A 103 -6.70 -24.91 -7.79
N GLY A 104 -5.45 -24.61 -8.09
CA GLY A 104 -5.02 -23.40 -8.80
C GLY A 104 -4.30 -23.79 -10.09
N THR A 105 -3.61 -22.85 -10.72
CA THR A 105 -2.86 -23.10 -11.94
C THR A 105 -1.39 -22.73 -11.83
N ARG A 106 -0.56 -23.41 -12.62
CA ARG A 106 0.84 -23.04 -12.85
C ARG A 106 1.07 -22.93 -14.35
N ALA A 107 1.76 -21.88 -14.77
CA ALA A 107 2.16 -21.70 -16.16
C ALA A 107 3.29 -22.68 -16.53
N GLU A 108 3.14 -23.33 -17.68
CA GLU A 108 4.14 -24.16 -18.36
C GLU A 108 4.20 -23.74 -19.83
N GLY A 109 5.13 -22.84 -20.16
CA GLY A 109 5.25 -22.25 -21.49
C GLY A 109 3.99 -21.49 -21.91
N LEU A 110 3.39 -21.88 -23.04
CA LEU A 110 2.13 -21.31 -23.55
C LEU A 110 0.87 -21.96 -22.95
N SER A 111 1.02 -22.85 -21.97
CA SER A 111 -0.08 -23.60 -21.38
C SER A 111 -0.11 -23.46 -19.86
N ARG A 112 -1.24 -23.81 -19.25
CA ARG A 112 -1.40 -23.85 -17.78
C ARG A 112 -1.88 -25.23 -17.37
N ARG A 113 -1.41 -25.70 -16.21
CA ARG A 113 -1.88 -26.95 -15.61
C ARG A 113 -2.46 -26.73 -14.24
N LEU A 114 -3.44 -27.55 -13.88
CA LEU A 114 -4.00 -27.61 -12.54
C LEU A 114 -2.94 -28.12 -11.57
N VAL A 115 -2.74 -27.40 -10.48
CA VAL A 115 -1.83 -27.78 -9.39
C VAL A 115 -2.58 -27.69 -8.07
N ARG A 116 -2.18 -28.53 -7.11
CA ARG A 116 -2.66 -28.40 -5.73
C ARG A 116 -2.14 -27.09 -5.16
N THR A 117 -3.01 -26.38 -4.47
CA THR A 117 -2.67 -25.16 -3.75
C THR A 117 -3.48 -25.13 -2.47
N GLN A 118 -2.84 -24.65 -1.40
CA GLN A 118 -3.51 -24.48 -0.13
C GLN A 118 -4.29 -23.16 -0.15
N VAL A 119 -5.51 -23.18 0.39
CA VAL A 119 -6.24 -21.97 0.73
C VAL A 119 -5.53 -21.33 1.92
N LEU A 120 -4.96 -20.17 1.69
CA LEU A 120 -4.24 -19.40 2.70
C LEU A 120 -5.20 -18.55 3.54
N ASP A 121 -6.30 -18.09 2.93
CA ASP A 121 -7.31 -17.26 3.59
C ASP A 121 -8.63 -17.27 2.83
N HIS A 122 -9.72 -16.90 3.51
CA HIS A 122 -11.07 -16.84 2.96
C HIS A 122 -11.91 -15.82 3.71
N TRP A 123 -12.52 -14.87 2.99
CA TRP A 123 -13.22 -13.76 3.60
C TRP A 123 -14.50 -13.35 2.88
N ARG A 124 -15.28 -12.46 3.50
CA ARG A 124 -16.55 -11.92 2.99
C ARG A 124 -16.54 -10.40 2.89
N THR A 125 -17.13 -9.84 1.83
CA THR A 125 -17.45 -8.41 1.63
C THR A 125 -18.91 -8.26 1.16
N SER A 126 -19.48 -7.05 1.17
CA SER A 126 -20.77 -6.74 0.51
C SER A 126 -20.50 -5.80 -0.65
N LYS A 127 -21.00 -6.11 -1.85
CA LYS A 127 -20.74 -5.33 -3.08
C LYS A 127 -21.85 -5.49 -4.14
N PRO A 128 -21.97 -4.55 -5.09
CA PRO A 128 -22.84 -4.70 -6.25
C PRO A 128 -22.53 -5.96 -7.05
N ALA A 129 -23.56 -6.76 -7.31
CA ALA A 129 -23.43 -8.05 -7.98
C ALA A 129 -23.65 -7.98 -9.48
N PHE A 130 -22.85 -8.76 -10.20
CA PHE A 130 -23.00 -9.02 -11.62
C PHE A 130 -23.25 -10.51 -11.83
N ARG A 131 -24.17 -10.83 -12.75
CA ARG A 131 -24.40 -12.18 -13.24
C ARG A 131 -23.75 -12.35 -14.60
N LEU A 132 -22.98 -13.41 -14.72
CA LEU A 132 -22.35 -13.92 -15.92
C LEU A 132 -22.97 -15.28 -16.24
N GLU A 133 -23.34 -15.50 -17.50
CA GLU A 133 -23.68 -16.83 -18.00
C GLU A 133 -22.68 -17.26 -19.06
N LEU A 134 -22.38 -18.56 -19.11
CA LEU A 134 -21.57 -19.17 -20.16
C LEU A 134 -22.45 -20.01 -21.08
N ASP A 135 -22.10 -20.11 -22.37
CA ASP A 135 -22.82 -20.92 -23.38
C ASP A 135 -23.03 -22.37 -22.94
N GLY A 136 -22.12 -22.84 -22.09
CA GLY A 136 -22.19 -24.11 -21.44
C GLY A 136 -23.27 -24.35 -20.39
N GLY A 137 -24.06 -23.32 -20.04
CA GLY A 137 -25.07 -23.34 -18.98
C GLY A 137 -24.53 -23.03 -17.58
N THR A 138 -23.28 -22.55 -17.46
CA THR A 138 -22.69 -22.18 -16.17
C THR A 138 -23.06 -20.75 -15.81
N SER A 139 -23.78 -20.57 -14.70
CA SER A 139 -24.07 -19.27 -14.09
C SER A 139 -23.04 -18.90 -13.03
N ILE A 140 -22.52 -17.68 -13.11
CA ILE A 140 -21.52 -17.12 -12.20
C ILE A 140 -22.03 -15.79 -11.66
N VAL A 141 -21.93 -15.60 -10.34
CA VAL A 141 -22.22 -14.31 -9.69
C VAL A 141 -20.96 -13.79 -9.03
N ALA A 142 -20.57 -12.57 -9.37
CA ALA A 142 -19.29 -11.97 -8.98
C ALA A 142 -19.39 -10.45 -8.79
N SER A 143 -18.38 -9.83 -8.17
CA SER A 143 -18.23 -8.37 -8.17
C SER A 143 -17.78 -7.90 -9.56
N GLY A 144 -18.11 -6.65 -9.90
CA GLY A 144 -17.69 -6.08 -11.19
C GLY A 144 -16.18 -6.05 -11.39
N ASP A 145 -15.42 -5.96 -10.29
CA ASP A 145 -13.95 -5.95 -10.29
C ASP A 145 -13.34 -7.36 -10.40
N HIS A 146 -14.10 -8.43 -10.17
CA HIS A 146 -13.58 -9.79 -10.21
C HIS A 146 -13.03 -10.13 -11.59
N ARG A 147 -11.95 -10.92 -11.65
CA ARG A 147 -11.28 -11.26 -12.92
C ARG A 147 -11.28 -12.76 -13.19
N PHE A 148 -11.58 -13.10 -14.45
CA PHE A 148 -11.43 -14.44 -14.99
C PHE A 148 -10.35 -14.46 -16.05
N LEU A 149 -9.60 -15.56 -16.11
CA LEU A 149 -8.62 -15.76 -17.17
C LEU A 149 -9.37 -16.13 -18.46
N THR A 150 -9.04 -15.46 -19.57
CA THR A 150 -9.57 -15.73 -20.91
C THR A 150 -8.44 -16.15 -21.84
N ALA A 151 -8.78 -16.57 -23.07
CA ALA A 151 -7.79 -16.82 -24.12
C ALA A 151 -6.86 -15.60 -24.36
N ASP A 152 -7.36 -14.39 -24.13
CA ASP A 152 -6.67 -13.12 -24.38
C ASP A 152 -6.12 -12.47 -23.10
N GLY A 153 -6.08 -13.21 -21.99
CA GLY A 153 -5.61 -12.73 -20.68
C GLY A 153 -6.73 -12.46 -19.68
N TRP A 154 -6.40 -11.79 -18.58
CA TRP A 154 -7.35 -11.53 -17.49
C TRP A 154 -8.34 -10.41 -17.85
N LYS A 155 -9.64 -10.67 -17.68
CA LYS A 155 -10.71 -9.69 -17.91
C LYS A 155 -11.61 -9.54 -16.70
N HIS A 156 -12.03 -8.31 -16.43
CA HIS A 156 -12.97 -7.98 -15.36
C HIS A 156 -14.38 -8.40 -15.71
N VAL A 157 -15.20 -8.71 -14.72
CA VAL A 157 -16.60 -9.08 -14.95
C VAL A 157 -17.38 -7.92 -15.55
N ALA A 158 -17.20 -6.71 -15.03
CA ALA A 158 -17.89 -5.52 -15.52
C ALA A 158 -16.93 -4.54 -16.21
N PRO A 159 -17.42 -3.75 -17.19
CA PRO A 159 -16.68 -2.58 -17.65
C PRO A 159 -16.40 -1.62 -16.48
N ALA A 160 -15.51 -0.66 -16.71
CA ALA A 160 -15.32 0.44 -15.77
C ALA A 160 -16.63 1.23 -15.67
N ALA A 161 -16.91 1.82 -14.50
CA ALA A 161 -18.11 2.63 -14.33
C ALA A 161 -18.05 3.87 -15.25
N GLU A 162 -19.19 4.51 -15.45
CA GLU A 162 -19.25 5.73 -16.26
C GLU A 162 -18.33 6.82 -15.66
N GLY A 163 -17.38 7.31 -16.46
CA GLY A 163 -16.34 8.25 -16.00
C GLY A 163 -15.03 7.61 -15.47
N GLU A 164 -14.92 6.29 -15.47
CA GLU A 164 -13.69 5.55 -15.14
C GLU A 164 -12.92 5.16 -16.42
N PRO A 165 -11.59 4.91 -16.34
CA PRO A 165 -10.82 4.58 -17.53
C PRO A 165 -11.24 3.18 -18.02
N PRO A 166 -11.34 2.97 -19.34
CA PRO A 166 -11.75 1.68 -19.88
C PRO A 166 -10.79 0.59 -19.41
N ARG A 167 -11.35 -0.51 -18.91
CA ARG A 167 -10.62 -1.71 -18.50
C ARG A 167 -11.06 -2.90 -19.34
N PRO A 168 -10.19 -3.89 -19.60
CA PRO A 168 -10.59 -5.14 -20.24
C PRO A 168 -11.67 -5.80 -19.38
N SER A 169 -12.87 -5.85 -19.91
CA SER A 169 -14.02 -6.49 -19.30
C SER A 169 -14.54 -7.60 -20.19
N LEU A 170 -15.24 -8.55 -19.59
CA LEU A 170 -15.87 -9.63 -20.30
C LEU A 170 -16.90 -9.10 -21.29
N THR A 171 -16.83 -9.61 -22.50
CA THR A 171 -17.78 -9.43 -23.59
C THR A 171 -18.31 -10.79 -23.99
N THR A 172 -19.39 -10.83 -24.77
CA THR A 172 -20.00 -12.10 -25.21
C THR A 172 -19.16 -12.89 -26.23
N ARG A 173 -17.93 -12.43 -26.52
CA ARG A 173 -16.98 -13.11 -27.41
C ARG A 173 -15.85 -13.78 -26.64
N ASP A 174 -15.81 -13.59 -25.33
CA ASP A 174 -14.69 -14.04 -24.51
C ASP A 174 -14.85 -15.49 -24.09
N ARG A 175 -13.80 -16.28 -24.31
CA ARG A 175 -13.71 -17.67 -23.87
C ARG A 175 -12.87 -17.75 -22.61
N LEU A 176 -13.49 -18.17 -21.51
CA LEU A 176 -12.81 -18.35 -20.25
C LEU A 176 -11.89 -19.57 -20.30
N VAL A 177 -10.74 -19.47 -19.64
CA VAL A 177 -9.81 -20.57 -19.44
C VAL A 177 -10.24 -21.36 -18.22
N GLY A 178 -10.36 -22.67 -18.39
CA GLY A 178 -10.83 -23.52 -17.32
C GLY A 178 -10.87 -24.98 -17.71
N LEU A 179 -11.51 -25.76 -16.85
CA LEU A 179 -11.87 -27.15 -17.09
C LEU A 179 -13.05 -27.49 -16.18
N ARG A 180 -14.18 -27.91 -16.76
CA ARG A 180 -15.40 -28.23 -15.99
C ARG A 180 -15.19 -29.31 -14.94
N ARG A 181 -14.33 -30.28 -15.22
CA ARG A 181 -13.89 -31.33 -14.28
C ARG A 181 -12.42 -31.61 -14.51
N GLY A 182 -11.61 -31.33 -13.50
CA GLY A 182 -10.17 -31.46 -13.60
C GLY A 182 -9.56 -32.04 -12.34
N VAL A 183 -8.51 -32.81 -12.52
CA VAL A 183 -7.62 -33.26 -11.44
C VAL A 183 -6.24 -32.62 -11.65
N VAL A 184 -5.42 -32.69 -10.61
CA VAL A 184 -4.03 -32.21 -10.63
C VAL A 184 -3.29 -32.73 -11.86
N GLY A 185 -2.56 -31.85 -12.54
CA GLY A 185 -1.79 -32.14 -13.75
C GLY A 185 -2.55 -31.97 -15.06
N ALA A 186 -3.89 -31.87 -15.02
CA ALA A 186 -4.69 -31.60 -16.23
C ALA A 186 -4.38 -30.21 -16.80
N ALA A 187 -4.29 -30.11 -18.12
CA ALA A 187 -4.12 -28.83 -18.79
C ALA A 187 -5.46 -28.07 -18.78
N VAL A 188 -5.40 -26.76 -18.50
CA VAL A 188 -6.55 -25.86 -18.66
C VAL A 188 -6.38 -25.04 -19.93
N ARG A 189 -7.48 -24.87 -20.65
CA ARG A 189 -7.52 -24.13 -21.92
C ARG A 189 -8.82 -23.35 -22.01
N ALA A 190 -8.87 -22.40 -22.95
CA ALA A 190 -10.13 -21.80 -23.36
C ALA A 190 -10.98 -22.86 -24.08
N ASP A 191 -12.28 -22.86 -23.82
CA ASP A 191 -13.23 -23.84 -24.36
C ASP A 191 -14.50 -23.10 -24.83
N ASP A 192 -15.10 -23.55 -25.93
CA ASP A 192 -16.30 -22.90 -26.49
C ASP A 192 -17.51 -23.01 -25.54
N ALA A 193 -17.57 -24.06 -24.71
CA ALA A 193 -18.58 -24.19 -23.66
C ALA A 193 -18.33 -23.26 -22.46
N LEU A 194 -17.19 -22.55 -22.44
CA LEU A 194 -16.84 -21.52 -21.46
C LEU A 194 -16.86 -20.12 -22.09
N THR A 195 -17.50 -19.97 -23.26
CA THR A 195 -17.77 -18.65 -23.87
C THR A 195 -18.79 -17.90 -23.04
N VAL A 196 -18.53 -16.62 -22.79
CA VAL A 196 -19.46 -15.71 -22.12
C VAL A 196 -20.66 -15.47 -23.02
N SER A 197 -21.87 -15.80 -22.56
CA SER A 197 -23.10 -15.56 -23.30
C SER A 197 -23.70 -14.19 -22.97
N TYR A 198 -23.62 -13.77 -21.70
CA TYR A 198 -23.89 -12.39 -21.28
C TYR A 198 -23.29 -12.07 -19.90
N VAL A 199 -23.14 -10.76 -19.64
CA VAL A 199 -22.84 -10.20 -18.32
C VAL A 199 -23.82 -9.06 -18.04
N ARG A 200 -24.46 -9.04 -16.87
CA ARG A 200 -25.36 -7.94 -16.47
C ARG A 200 -25.24 -7.61 -14.97
N PRO A 201 -25.41 -6.33 -14.58
CA PRO A 201 -25.63 -6.00 -13.18
C PRO A 201 -26.92 -6.67 -12.69
N MET A 202 -26.96 -7.04 -11.41
CA MET A 202 -28.13 -7.60 -10.75
C MET A 202 -28.92 -6.56 -9.95
N ASP A 203 -28.44 -5.30 -9.92
CA ASP A 203 -29.02 -4.18 -9.16
C ASP A 203 -29.25 -4.48 -7.67
N VAL A 204 -28.41 -5.35 -7.10
CA VAL A 204 -28.39 -5.71 -5.68
C VAL A 204 -26.96 -5.77 -5.18
N GLU A 205 -26.76 -5.41 -3.92
CA GLU A 205 -25.54 -5.75 -3.20
C GLU A 205 -25.68 -7.11 -2.53
N LEU A 206 -24.66 -7.96 -2.67
CA LEU A 206 -24.67 -9.29 -2.08
C LEU A 206 -23.44 -9.52 -1.20
N PRO A 207 -23.58 -10.37 -0.15
CA PRO A 207 -22.46 -11.05 0.47
C PRO A 207 -21.62 -11.81 -0.56
N MET A 208 -20.41 -11.33 -0.82
CA MET A 208 -19.44 -11.96 -1.70
C MET A 208 -18.22 -12.39 -0.91
N PHE A 209 -17.51 -13.38 -1.45
CA PHE A 209 -16.42 -14.06 -0.81
C PHE A 209 -15.23 -14.11 -1.76
N ASP A 210 -14.03 -14.18 -1.20
CA ASP A 210 -12.82 -14.44 -1.98
C ASP A 210 -11.86 -15.26 -1.11
N LEU A 211 -10.87 -15.88 -1.75
CA LEU A 211 -9.87 -16.68 -1.09
C LEU A 211 -8.47 -16.41 -1.63
N THR A 212 -7.47 -16.46 -0.75
CA THR A 212 -6.05 -16.43 -1.14
C THR A 212 -5.58 -17.86 -1.32
N THR A 213 -4.79 -18.12 -2.36
CA THR A 213 -4.11 -19.41 -2.56
C THR A 213 -2.62 -19.21 -2.78
N GLY A 214 -1.83 -20.26 -2.55
CA GLY A 214 -0.38 -20.24 -2.80
C GLY A 214 0.04 -20.09 -4.27
N THR A 215 -0.87 -20.16 -5.23
CA THR A 215 -0.58 -20.12 -6.67
C THR A 215 -0.91 -18.79 -7.34
N GLY A 216 -1.62 -17.89 -6.64
CA GLY A 216 -2.06 -16.63 -7.25
C GLY A 216 -3.46 -16.71 -7.88
N ASP A 217 -4.09 -17.88 -7.88
CA ASP A 217 -5.37 -18.16 -8.53
C ASP A 217 -6.05 -19.42 -7.96
N PHE A 218 -7.32 -19.64 -8.33
CA PHE A 218 -8.07 -20.84 -7.98
C PHE A 218 -9.13 -21.17 -9.03
N ILE A 219 -9.65 -22.40 -9.01
CA ILE A 219 -10.74 -22.81 -9.90
C ILE A 219 -12.08 -22.62 -9.23
N ALA A 220 -12.89 -21.71 -9.78
CA ALA A 220 -14.28 -21.48 -9.37
C ALA A 220 -15.19 -21.67 -10.58
N HIS A 221 -16.31 -22.39 -10.43
CA HIS A 221 -17.20 -22.71 -11.55
C HIS A 221 -16.50 -23.43 -12.72
N GLY A 222 -15.38 -24.12 -12.44
CA GLY A 222 -14.55 -24.75 -13.47
C GLY A 222 -13.73 -23.76 -14.31
N VAL A 223 -13.62 -22.48 -13.91
CA VAL A 223 -12.82 -21.46 -14.59
C VAL A 223 -11.79 -20.85 -13.65
N VAL A 224 -10.69 -20.34 -14.21
CA VAL A 224 -9.59 -19.79 -13.43
C VAL A 224 -9.92 -18.37 -12.94
N SER A 225 -9.93 -18.18 -11.61
CA SER A 225 -10.16 -16.94 -10.89
C SER A 225 -8.88 -16.38 -10.25
N HIS A 226 -8.77 -15.07 -10.15
CA HIS A 226 -7.58 -14.31 -9.72
C HIS A 226 -7.49 -13.99 -8.19
N ASN A 227 -6.29 -13.67 -7.62
CA ASN A 227 -6.05 -13.14 -6.24
C ASN A 227 -4.99 -11.98 -6.10
N CYS A 228 -4.82 -11.28 -4.94
CA CYS A 228 -3.98 -10.04 -4.78
C CYS A 228 -2.59 -10.23 -4.07
N PHE A 229 -1.64 -9.24 -4.09
CA PHE A 229 -0.20 -9.47 -3.76
C PHE A 229 0.58 -8.50 -2.79
N ALA A 230 0.13 -7.29 -2.39
CA ALA A 230 0.75 -6.37 -1.37
C ALA A 230 0.82 -6.90 0.09
N ARG A 231 0.82 -8.21 0.20
CA ARG A 231 0.17 -9.03 1.19
C ARG A 231 1.24 -9.67 2.11
N ASN A 232 2.42 -9.98 1.56
CA ASN A 232 3.52 -10.75 2.21
C ASN A 232 4.20 -10.14 3.45
N THR A 233 3.76 -9.00 3.98
CA THR A 233 4.35 -8.43 5.22
C THR A 233 3.65 -8.93 6.50
N HIS A 234 2.47 -9.53 6.36
CA HIS A 234 1.70 -10.15 7.45
C HIS A 234 2.09 -11.60 7.75
N THR A 235 2.69 -12.30 6.78
CA THR A 235 3.07 -13.72 6.89
C THR A 235 4.16 -13.99 7.93
N TYR A 236 4.90 -12.98 8.39
CA TYR A 236 5.87 -13.08 9.48
C TYR A 236 5.23 -13.16 10.89
N LEU A 237 3.91 -13.05 10.99
CA LEU A 237 3.14 -13.17 12.24
C LEU A 237 2.16 -14.34 12.20
N ASP A 238 2.35 -15.28 11.27
CA ASP A 238 1.39 -16.35 10.95
C ASP A 238 -0.03 -15.82 10.60
N LEU A 239 -0.14 -14.57 10.11
CA LEU A 239 -1.37 -13.94 9.61
C LEU A 239 -1.34 -13.92 8.08
N ASP A 240 -2.52 -14.04 7.43
CA ASP A 240 -2.57 -14.10 5.98
C ASP A 240 -2.08 -12.79 5.37
N ALA A 241 -1.49 -12.96 4.21
CA ALA A 241 -1.10 -11.89 3.37
C ALA A 241 -2.34 -11.04 2.96
N GLY A 242 -3.56 -11.58 3.03
CA GLY A 242 -4.78 -11.12 2.40
C GLY A 242 -5.80 -10.33 3.17
N ASP A 243 -6.86 -10.99 3.64
CA ASP A 243 -7.89 -10.29 4.42
C ASP A 243 -7.23 -9.69 5.66
N ASP A 244 -6.30 -10.42 6.27
CA ASP A 244 -5.60 -9.99 7.45
C ASP A 244 -4.75 -8.73 7.26
N PHE A 245 -4.08 -8.52 6.11
CA PHE A 245 -3.38 -7.26 5.87
C PHE A 245 -4.31 -6.05 5.79
N ASN A 246 -5.52 -6.25 5.25
CA ASN A 246 -6.50 -5.18 5.03
C ASN A 246 -7.44 -4.97 6.22
N ARG A 247 -7.58 -5.99 7.07
CA ARG A 247 -8.58 -6.05 8.13
C ARG A 247 -8.02 -6.41 9.48
N GLN A 248 -6.97 -7.23 9.59
CA GLN A 248 -6.28 -7.47 10.85
C GLN A 248 -5.17 -6.42 11.06
N VAL A 249 -5.58 -5.24 11.48
CA VAL A 249 -4.63 -4.17 11.81
C VAL A 249 -4.12 -4.40 13.22
N ILE A 250 -2.83 -4.69 13.34
CA ILE A 250 -2.18 -4.79 14.65
C ILE A 250 -1.91 -3.39 15.15
N VAL A 251 -2.36 -3.15 16.38
CA VAL A 251 -2.31 -1.87 17.05
C VAL A 251 -1.48 -2.00 18.30
N LYS A 252 -0.32 -1.34 18.35
CA LYS A 252 0.54 -1.32 19.53
C LYS A 252 -0.02 -0.33 20.55
N VAL A 253 -0.98 -0.76 21.36
CA VAL A 253 -1.74 0.15 22.24
C VAL A 253 -0.88 0.83 23.31
N ASN A 254 0.24 0.22 23.71
CA ASN A 254 1.18 0.78 24.68
C ASN A 254 2.36 1.53 24.04
N VAL A 255 2.33 1.80 22.73
CA VAL A 255 3.49 2.32 21.98
C VAL A 255 4.01 3.63 22.55
N ALA A 256 3.12 4.55 22.97
CA ALA A 256 3.52 5.82 23.54
C ALA A 256 4.24 5.66 24.88
N ASP A 257 3.76 4.76 25.76
CA ASP A 257 4.38 4.51 27.07
C ASP A 257 5.75 3.85 26.94
N VAL A 258 5.85 2.88 26.04
CA VAL A 258 7.12 2.21 25.72
C VAL A 258 8.10 3.21 25.14
N LEU A 259 7.65 4.02 24.17
CA LEU A 259 8.49 5.03 23.54
C LEU A 259 9.01 6.03 24.58
N ARG A 260 8.15 6.58 25.45
CA ARG A 260 8.54 7.49 26.53
C ARG A 260 9.67 6.91 27.39
N ARG A 261 9.56 5.63 27.77
CA ARG A 261 10.60 4.93 28.56
C ARG A 261 11.90 4.72 27.77
N GLU A 262 11.81 4.45 26.48
CA GLU A 262 12.99 4.22 25.64
C GLU A 262 13.78 5.52 25.39
N VAL A 263 13.08 6.61 25.06
CA VAL A 263 13.72 7.91 24.78
C VAL A 263 14.18 8.65 26.04
N SER A 264 13.66 8.28 27.23
CA SER A 264 14.12 8.83 28.51
C SER A 264 15.41 8.16 29.04
N ARG A 265 15.92 7.12 28.38
CA ARG A 265 17.16 6.46 28.80
C ARG A 265 18.33 7.42 28.64
N ARG A 266 19.25 7.43 29.61
CA ARG A 266 20.48 8.24 29.54
C ARG A 266 21.36 7.91 28.34
N SER A 267 21.24 6.70 27.80
CA SER A 267 21.95 6.26 26.60
C SER A 267 21.30 6.70 25.28
N TRP A 268 20.10 7.31 25.32
CA TRP A 268 19.44 7.79 24.12
C TRP A 268 20.11 9.05 23.60
N SER A 269 20.62 8.96 22.37
CA SER A 269 21.38 10.01 21.67
C SER A 269 20.50 11.06 21.00
N ARG A 270 19.17 10.97 21.14
CA ARG A 270 18.19 11.87 20.47
C ARG A 270 18.36 11.88 18.95
N GLU A 271 18.68 10.73 18.38
CA GLU A 271 18.74 10.57 16.93
C GLU A 271 17.35 10.73 16.30
N HIS A 272 17.33 11.20 15.04
CA HIS A 272 16.08 11.42 14.30
C HIS A 272 15.26 10.14 14.15
N VAL A 273 13.97 10.24 14.49
CA VAL A 273 12.98 9.15 14.38
C VAL A 273 12.02 9.41 13.23
N ALA A 274 11.94 8.48 12.27
CA ALA A 274 11.00 8.59 11.14
C ALA A 274 9.75 7.70 11.33
N MET A 275 8.60 8.23 10.96
CA MET A 275 7.30 7.55 10.94
C MET A 275 6.73 7.57 9.51
N GLY A 276 5.93 6.56 9.16
CA GLY A 276 5.38 6.45 7.80
C GLY A 276 6.27 5.75 6.79
N THR A 277 7.31 5.05 7.26
CA THR A 277 8.28 4.34 6.40
C THR A 277 7.80 2.94 6.01
N ASN A 278 6.92 2.32 6.81
CA ASN A 278 6.42 0.97 6.58
C ASN A 278 4.88 0.93 6.48
N THR A 279 4.20 1.60 7.41
CA THR A 279 2.74 1.75 7.43
C THR A 279 2.39 3.21 7.69
N ASP A 280 1.23 3.63 7.19
CA ASP A 280 0.80 5.02 7.35
C ASP A 280 0.34 5.28 8.81
N PRO A 281 0.96 6.23 9.53
CA PRO A 281 0.62 6.55 10.92
C PRO A 281 -0.76 7.23 11.06
N TYR A 282 -1.26 7.84 9.98
CA TYR A 282 -2.55 8.53 9.91
C TYR A 282 -3.56 7.79 9.01
N GLN A 283 -3.41 6.47 8.90
CA GLN A 283 -4.46 5.62 8.31
C GLN A 283 -5.76 5.68 9.14
N ARG A 284 -6.85 5.15 8.58
CA ARG A 284 -8.19 5.22 9.20
C ARG A 284 -8.22 4.75 10.67
N ALA A 285 -7.42 3.73 11.02
CA ALA A 285 -7.28 3.21 12.38
C ALA A 285 -6.94 4.29 13.44
N GLU A 286 -6.14 5.28 13.07
CA GLU A 286 -5.73 6.39 13.94
C GLU A 286 -6.91 7.30 14.34
N GLY A 287 -8.02 7.27 13.60
CA GLY A 287 -9.26 7.98 13.97
C GLY A 287 -9.87 7.44 15.28
N ARG A 288 -9.74 6.12 15.49
CA ARG A 288 -10.19 5.42 16.69
C ARG A 288 -9.16 5.45 17.80
N TYR A 289 -7.95 5.00 17.50
CA TYR A 289 -6.96 4.68 18.51
C TYR A 289 -6.19 5.88 19.04
N ARG A 290 -6.05 6.93 18.22
CA ARG A 290 -5.41 8.20 18.61
C ARG A 290 -4.04 7.99 19.27
N LEU A 291 -3.20 7.14 18.69
CA LEU A 291 -1.88 6.82 19.27
C LEU A 291 -0.85 7.89 18.95
N MET A 292 -1.01 8.60 17.83
CA MET A 292 -0.03 9.57 17.36
C MET A 292 0.21 10.74 18.32
N PRO A 293 -0.81 11.34 18.98
CA PRO A 293 -0.58 12.40 19.97
C PRO A 293 0.43 12.01 21.06
N GLY A 294 0.25 10.82 21.66
CA GLY A 294 1.17 10.33 22.69
C GLY A 294 2.56 9.99 22.17
N VAL A 295 2.68 9.56 20.91
CA VAL A 295 3.97 9.33 20.23
C VAL A 295 4.69 10.65 19.98
N ILE A 296 3.98 11.68 19.50
CA ILE A 296 4.52 13.02 19.25
C ILE A 296 5.01 13.65 20.55
N GLU A 297 4.20 13.61 21.61
CA GLU A 297 4.57 14.14 22.92
C GLU A 297 5.80 13.43 23.52
N ALA A 298 5.89 12.11 23.35
CA ALA A 298 7.04 11.34 23.81
C ALA A 298 8.35 11.78 23.14
N LEU A 299 8.31 11.98 21.82
CA LEU A 299 9.48 12.40 21.04
C LEU A 299 9.85 13.85 21.36
N ALA A 300 8.88 14.77 21.29
CA ALA A 300 9.10 16.19 21.56
C ALA A 300 9.61 16.42 22.99
N GLY A 301 8.93 15.84 24.00
CA GLY A 301 9.29 15.99 25.41
C GLY A 301 10.65 15.39 25.80
N SER A 302 11.23 14.52 24.97
CA SER A 302 12.59 14.00 25.16
C SER A 302 13.67 14.79 24.41
N GLY A 303 13.28 15.81 23.63
CA GLY A 303 14.18 16.53 22.73
C GLY A 303 14.56 15.73 21.48
N THR A 304 13.78 14.70 21.12
CA THR A 304 14.06 13.83 19.97
C THR A 304 13.44 14.40 18.70
N PRO A 305 14.24 14.77 17.68
CA PRO A 305 13.72 15.22 16.40
C PRO A 305 13.05 14.08 15.65
N PHE A 306 12.02 14.41 14.87
CA PHE A 306 11.25 13.38 14.16
C PHE A 306 10.64 13.87 12.85
N SER A 307 10.24 12.91 12.01
CA SER A 307 9.49 13.19 10.78
C SER A 307 8.33 12.23 10.57
N ILE A 308 7.25 12.72 9.98
CA ILE A 308 6.04 11.95 9.64
C ILE A 308 5.86 11.99 8.13
N LEU A 309 5.76 10.82 7.49
CA LEU A 309 5.33 10.70 6.10
C LEU A 309 3.93 10.06 6.06
N THR A 310 2.98 10.65 5.32
CA THR A 310 1.62 10.11 5.26
C THR A 310 0.93 10.36 3.92
N LYS A 311 -0.05 9.53 3.58
CA LYS A 311 -1.09 9.75 2.56
C LYS A 311 -2.43 10.14 3.20
N GLY A 312 -2.59 9.93 4.50
CA GLY A 312 -3.81 10.16 5.26
C GLY A 312 -4.04 11.64 5.62
N THR A 313 -5.25 12.13 5.40
CA THR A 313 -5.66 13.50 5.74
C THR A 313 -5.95 13.71 7.22
N LEU A 314 -6.00 12.63 8.02
CA LEU A 314 -6.25 12.71 9.45
C LEU A 314 -5.16 13.47 10.22
N LEU A 315 -3.96 13.60 9.65
CA LEU A 315 -2.87 14.43 10.17
C LEU A 315 -3.34 15.86 10.55
N ARG A 316 -4.33 16.42 9.83
CA ARG A 316 -4.88 17.76 10.12
C ARG A 316 -5.29 17.94 11.58
N ARG A 317 -5.85 16.89 12.19
CA ARG A 317 -6.28 16.89 13.59
C ARG A 317 -5.15 17.25 14.55
N ASP A 318 -3.93 16.80 14.25
CA ASP A 318 -2.78 16.90 15.15
C ASP A 318 -1.84 18.06 14.78
N LEU A 319 -2.17 18.90 13.79
CA LEU A 319 -1.35 20.05 13.40
C LEU A 319 -1.07 21.01 14.56
N PRO A 320 -2.03 21.35 15.46
CA PRO A 320 -1.73 22.19 16.62
C PRO A 320 -0.70 21.55 17.57
N LEU A 321 -0.71 20.22 17.70
CA LEU A 321 0.27 19.51 18.51
C LEU A 321 1.65 19.50 17.83
N LEU A 322 1.70 19.25 16.52
CA LEU A 322 2.94 19.27 15.75
C LEU A 322 3.58 20.66 15.73
N ARG A 323 2.76 21.73 15.64
CA ARG A 323 3.23 23.10 15.75
C ARG A 323 3.90 23.35 17.10
N ARG A 324 3.28 22.96 18.21
CA ARG A 324 3.89 23.07 19.55
C ARG A 324 5.18 22.23 19.65
N ALA A 325 5.15 20.99 19.19
CA ALA A 325 6.35 20.14 19.18
C ALA A 325 7.51 20.75 18.38
N ALA A 326 7.21 21.49 17.32
CA ALA A 326 8.22 22.17 16.50
C ALA A 326 8.90 23.36 17.21
N GLU A 327 8.36 23.83 18.35
CA GLU A 327 9.01 24.83 19.21
C GLU A 327 10.20 24.22 19.96
N ASP A 328 10.13 22.92 20.30
CA ASP A 328 11.13 22.22 21.10
C ASP A 328 12.12 21.38 20.27
N VAL A 329 11.64 20.75 19.19
CA VAL A 329 12.42 19.82 18.38
C VAL A 329 12.22 20.05 16.89
N GLN A 330 13.16 19.57 16.08
CA GLN A 330 12.97 19.56 14.62
C GLN A 330 11.86 18.58 14.23
N VAL A 331 10.78 19.11 13.64
CA VAL A 331 9.64 18.34 13.13
C VAL A 331 9.58 18.42 11.61
N GLY A 332 9.65 17.27 10.95
CA GLY A 332 9.44 17.14 9.50
C GLY A 332 8.05 16.60 9.17
N VAL A 333 7.31 17.28 8.29
CA VAL A 333 6.06 16.73 7.75
C VAL A 333 6.24 16.41 6.27
N GLY A 334 5.82 15.20 5.91
CA GLY A 334 5.90 14.61 4.59
C GLY A 334 4.54 14.16 4.09
N VAL A 335 4.15 14.58 2.89
CA VAL A 335 2.92 14.09 2.23
C VAL A 335 3.29 13.31 0.98
N SER A 336 2.80 12.08 0.86
CA SER A 336 2.98 11.27 -0.35
C SER A 336 1.89 11.58 -1.38
N LEU A 337 2.29 12.18 -2.50
CA LEU A 337 1.40 12.55 -3.61
C LEU A 337 2.18 12.45 -4.92
N ALA A 338 1.85 11.46 -5.75
CA ALA A 338 2.52 11.24 -7.05
C ALA A 338 1.57 11.32 -8.25
N LEU A 339 0.26 11.34 -8.00
CA LEU A 339 -0.78 11.26 -9.02
C LEU A 339 -1.69 12.48 -8.85
N LEU A 340 -1.83 13.30 -9.90
CA LEU A 340 -2.88 14.33 -9.98
C LEU A 340 -4.13 13.82 -10.69
N ASP A 341 -3.93 12.96 -11.70
CA ASP A 341 -5.02 12.33 -12.43
C ASP A 341 -5.83 11.44 -11.47
N GLU A 342 -7.08 11.83 -11.23
CA GLU A 342 -7.97 11.12 -10.31
C GLU A 342 -8.35 9.72 -10.81
N THR A 343 -8.39 9.55 -12.13
CA THR A 343 -8.74 8.31 -12.81
C THR A 343 -7.63 7.28 -12.63
N LEU A 344 -6.38 7.69 -12.83
CA LEU A 344 -5.19 6.89 -12.54
C LEU A 344 -4.99 6.68 -11.04
N HIS A 345 -5.26 7.69 -10.21
CA HIS A 345 -5.24 7.58 -8.75
C HIS A 345 -6.20 6.50 -8.23
N ARG A 346 -7.47 6.54 -8.64
CA ARG A 346 -8.47 5.52 -8.28
C ARG A 346 -8.07 4.13 -8.76
N SER A 347 -7.38 4.04 -9.90
CA SER A 347 -6.90 2.77 -10.43
C SER A 347 -5.71 2.19 -9.64
N VAL A 348 -4.78 3.04 -9.19
CA VAL A 348 -3.51 2.60 -8.59
C VAL A 348 -3.54 2.56 -7.06
N GLU A 349 -4.23 3.51 -6.39
CA GLU A 349 -4.26 3.62 -4.92
C GLU A 349 -5.65 4.03 -4.36
N PRO A 350 -6.74 3.27 -4.67
CA PRO A 350 -8.14 3.65 -4.38
C PRO A 350 -8.47 3.87 -2.90
N GLY A 351 -7.77 3.20 -1.98
CA GLY A 351 -8.04 3.35 -0.54
C GLY A 351 -7.52 4.65 0.05
N THR A 352 -6.73 5.42 -0.68
CA THR A 352 -6.08 6.64 -0.20
C THR A 352 -6.92 7.89 -0.49
N PRO A 353 -6.79 8.98 0.29
CA PRO A 353 -7.43 10.25 -0.02
C PRO A 353 -7.06 10.76 -1.42
N THR A 354 -8.02 11.45 -2.06
CA THR A 354 -7.86 11.98 -3.43
C THR A 354 -6.64 12.90 -3.56
N PRO A 355 -6.09 13.08 -4.78
CA PRO A 355 -5.02 14.05 -5.02
C PRO A 355 -5.35 15.44 -4.48
N LYS A 356 -6.57 15.92 -4.74
CA LYS A 356 -7.08 17.18 -4.21
C LYS A 356 -7.04 17.22 -2.69
N ALA A 357 -7.54 16.20 -2.01
CA ALA A 357 -7.55 16.15 -0.54
C ALA A 357 -6.14 16.17 0.07
N ARG A 358 -5.16 15.55 -0.62
CA ARG A 358 -3.74 15.57 -0.23
C ARG A 358 -3.07 16.91 -0.50
N LEU A 359 -3.37 17.60 -1.61
CA LEU A 359 -2.92 18.98 -1.83
C LEU A 359 -3.47 19.93 -0.76
N GLU A 360 -4.74 19.79 -0.40
CA GLU A 360 -5.32 20.57 0.70
C GLU A 360 -4.67 20.24 2.06
N LEU A 361 -4.19 19.01 2.27
CA LEU A 361 -3.42 18.68 3.46
C LEU A 361 -2.09 19.44 3.48
N VAL A 362 -1.39 19.51 2.35
CA VAL A 362 -0.16 20.31 2.22
C VAL A 362 -0.45 21.77 2.59
N ARG A 363 -1.52 22.38 2.06
CA ARG A 363 -1.94 23.75 2.43
C ARG A 363 -2.14 23.90 3.93
N SER A 364 -2.92 23.02 4.55
CA SER A 364 -3.16 23.09 6.01
C SER A 364 -1.89 22.92 6.85
N VAL A 365 -0.94 22.08 6.44
CA VAL A 365 0.36 21.96 7.12
C VAL A 365 1.11 23.30 7.07
N ARG A 366 1.09 23.98 5.92
CA ARG A 366 1.75 25.27 5.73
C ARG A 366 1.07 26.40 6.47
N GLU A 367 -0.27 26.45 6.47
CA GLU A 367 -1.07 27.38 7.27
C GLU A 367 -0.78 27.23 8.78
N ALA A 368 -0.48 26.02 9.24
CA ALA A 368 -0.05 25.77 10.62
C ALA A 368 1.39 26.25 10.92
N GLY A 369 2.13 26.72 9.93
CA GLY A 369 3.51 27.21 10.05
C GLY A 369 4.58 26.12 9.93
N LEU A 370 4.23 24.88 9.58
CA LEU A 370 5.16 23.75 9.54
C LEU A 370 5.73 23.53 8.14
N PRO A 371 7.03 23.18 7.98
CA PRO A 371 7.57 22.79 6.68
C PRO A 371 6.89 21.50 6.19
N CYS A 372 6.60 21.44 4.88
CA CYS A 372 5.93 20.29 4.26
C CYS A 372 6.70 19.84 3.02
N THR A 373 7.37 18.70 3.13
CA THR A 373 8.00 18.04 1.97
C THR A 373 6.98 17.14 1.29
N VAL A 374 6.85 17.23 -0.03
CA VAL A 374 6.02 16.30 -0.78
C VAL A 374 6.89 15.20 -1.39
N LEU A 375 6.52 13.96 -1.14
CA LEU A 375 7.15 12.80 -1.74
C LEU A 375 6.37 12.38 -2.98
N LEU A 376 6.92 12.67 -4.17
CA LEU A 376 6.42 12.17 -5.45
C LEU A 376 6.89 10.72 -5.60
N ALA A 377 6.19 9.80 -4.92
CA ALA A 377 6.46 8.38 -5.03
C ALA A 377 5.18 7.53 -5.00
N PRO A 378 5.06 6.53 -5.88
CA PRO A 378 5.99 6.21 -6.97
C PRO A 378 5.77 7.08 -8.22
N ILE A 379 6.85 7.54 -8.87
CA ILE A 379 6.78 7.97 -10.29
C ILE A 379 6.72 6.72 -11.17
N LEU A 380 5.62 6.59 -11.91
CA LEU A 380 5.29 5.45 -12.77
C LEU A 380 5.82 5.68 -14.22
N PRO A 381 6.76 4.82 -14.70
CA PRO A 381 7.33 4.96 -16.06
C PRO A 381 6.28 4.90 -17.18
N GLY A 382 6.34 5.82 -18.14
CA GLY A 382 5.38 5.93 -19.25
C GLY A 382 3.96 6.37 -18.87
N LEU A 383 3.71 6.65 -17.58
CA LEU A 383 2.41 7.00 -17.03
C LEU A 383 2.40 8.40 -16.41
N THR A 384 3.41 8.70 -15.59
CA THR A 384 3.47 9.93 -14.76
C THR A 384 4.82 10.62 -14.85
N ASP A 385 5.65 10.22 -15.81
CA ASP A 385 7.04 10.65 -16.01
C ASP A 385 7.24 11.48 -17.29
N SER A 386 6.15 11.82 -18.00
CA SER A 386 6.17 12.79 -19.09
C SER A 386 6.42 14.20 -18.57
N GLU A 387 7.06 15.06 -19.37
CA GLU A 387 7.34 16.47 -19.02
C GLU A 387 6.08 17.23 -18.57
N GLU A 388 4.97 17.04 -19.29
CA GLU A 388 3.69 17.68 -18.96
C GLU A 388 3.18 17.29 -17.57
N HIS A 389 3.08 15.97 -17.30
CA HIS A 389 2.69 15.47 -15.98
C HIS A 389 3.61 15.94 -14.85
N LEU A 390 4.93 15.87 -15.05
CA LEU A 390 5.89 16.28 -14.02
C LEU A 390 5.80 17.78 -13.75
N SER A 391 5.69 18.60 -14.80
CA SER A 391 5.51 20.05 -14.69
C SER A 391 4.22 20.39 -13.94
N ALA A 392 3.10 19.76 -14.32
CA ALA A 392 1.80 19.99 -13.69
C ALA A 392 1.78 19.53 -12.21
N LEU A 393 2.36 18.37 -11.91
CA LEU A 393 2.48 17.83 -10.56
C LEU A 393 3.32 18.74 -9.67
N VAL A 394 4.50 19.15 -10.13
CA VAL A 394 5.37 20.07 -9.37
C VAL A 394 4.70 21.43 -9.19
N ALA A 395 4.03 21.96 -10.21
CA ALA A 395 3.31 23.24 -10.12
C ALA A 395 2.17 23.18 -9.11
N ALA A 396 1.34 22.14 -9.13
CA ALA A 396 0.24 21.97 -8.16
C ALA A 396 0.75 21.82 -6.72
N VAL A 397 1.86 21.09 -6.54
CA VAL A 397 2.50 20.93 -5.23
C VAL A 397 3.11 22.25 -4.74
N ALA A 398 3.71 23.04 -5.64
CA ALA A 398 4.22 24.37 -5.34
C ALA A 398 3.08 25.33 -4.93
N ASP A 399 1.98 25.33 -5.67
CA ASP A 399 0.77 26.12 -5.38
C ASP A 399 0.15 25.77 -4.02
N ALA A 400 0.18 24.48 -3.65
CA ALA A 400 -0.23 24.05 -2.32
C ALA A 400 0.73 24.49 -1.19
N GLY A 401 1.86 25.12 -1.51
CA GLY A 401 2.79 25.72 -0.57
C GLY A 401 3.88 24.79 -0.05
N ALA A 402 4.12 23.66 -0.70
CA ALA A 402 5.19 22.74 -0.29
C ALA A 402 6.54 23.45 -0.12
N THR A 403 7.35 23.02 0.85
CA THR A 403 8.68 23.59 1.13
C THR A 403 9.81 22.78 0.52
N GLY A 404 9.50 21.62 -0.04
CA GLY A 404 10.46 20.75 -0.68
C GLY A 404 9.77 19.60 -1.38
N ILE A 405 10.46 19.02 -2.37
CA ILE A 405 10.02 17.82 -3.05
C ILE A 405 11.13 16.78 -3.02
N SER A 406 10.76 15.54 -2.72
CA SER A 406 11.56 14.35 -3.02
C SER A 406 10.81 13.48 -4.00
N TYR A 407 11.50 12.71 -4.84
CA TYR A 407 10.86 11.83 -5.80
C TYR A 407 11.57 10.49 -5.87
N ILE A 408 10.80 9.42 -6.09
CA ILE A 408 11.33 8.07 -6.23
C ILE A 408 10.61 7.38 -7.39
N PRO A 409 11.35 6.82 -8.36
CA PRO A 409 10.74 5.99 -9.40
C PRO A 409 10.14 4.73 -8.79
N LEU A 410 9.13 4.17 -9.44
CA LEU A 410 8.48 2.95 -8.99
C LEU A 410 9.49 1.85 -8.65
N HIS A 411 9.30 1.23 -7.48
CA HIS A 411 10.13 0.14 -6.99
C HIS A 411 9.29 -1.15 -6.91
N LEU A 412 9.63 -2.15 -7.72
CA LEU A 412 8.85 -3.37 -7.92
C LEU A 412 9.44 -4.57 -7.18
N ARG A 413 9.20 -4.64 -5.86
CA ARG A 413 9.62 -5.80 -5.04
C ARG A 413 8.85 -7.07 -5.43
N PRO A 414 9.44 -8.26 -5.23
CA PRO A 414 8.62 -9.46 -5.06
C PRO A 414 7.63 -9.18 -3.93
N GLY A 415 6.35 -9.27 -4.23
CA GLY A 415 5.22 -8.84 -3.39
C GLY A 415 4.43 -7.66 -3.98
N ALA A 416 5.01 -6.84 -4.85
CA ALA A 416 4.29 -5.77 -5.53
C ALA A 416 4.38 -5.84 -7.06
N ARG A 417 5.47 -6.42 -7.58
CA ARG A 417 5.77 -6.50 -9.02
C ARG A 417 4.69 -7.22 -9.81
N GLU A 418 4.29 -8.40 -9.40
CA GLU A 418 3.31 -9.25 -10.10
C GLU A 418 1.97 -8.52 -10.18
N TRP A 419 1.48 -7.96 -9.06
CA TRP A 419 0.28 -7.12 -9.02
C TRP A 419 0.33 -5.93 -9.97
N TYR A 420 1.45 -5.20 -9.92
CA TYR A 420 1.61 -4.00 -10.71
C TYR A 420 1.74 -4.32 -12.19
N LEU A 421 2.46 -5.38 -12.56
CA LEU A 421 2.60 -5.80 -13.95
C LEU A 421 1.28 -6.34 -14.51
N ASP A 422 0.47 -7.04 -13.72
CA ASP A 422 -0.86 -7.48 -14.14
C ASP A 422 -1.82 -6.30 -14.31
N TRP A 423 -1.77 -5.32 -13.40
CA TRP A 423 -2.47 -4.06 -13.55
C TRP A 423 -2.03 -3.33 -14.81
N LEU A 424 -0.71 -3.26 -15.06
CA LEU A 424 -0.14 -2.60 -16.23
C LEU A 424 -0.50 -3.32 -17.53
N GLU A 425 -0.48 -4.65 -17.55
CA GLU A 425 -0.92 -5.47 -18.70
C GLU A 425 -2.39 -5.21 -19.04
N SER A 426 -3.25 -5.09 -18.03
CA SER A 426 -4.67 -4.82 -18.26
C SER A 426 -4.97 -3.36 -18.64
N THR A 427 -4.24 -2.39 -18.10
CA THR A 427 -4.58 -0.96 -18.24
C THR A 427 -3.76 -0.27 -19.33
N ARG A 428 -2.48 -0.64 -19.47
CA ARG A 428 -1.49 -0.05 -20.39
C ARG A 428 -0.53 -1.12 -20.94
N PRO A 429 -1.05 -2.11 -21.70
CA PRO A 429 -0.24 -3.19 -22.25
C PRO A 429 0.88 -2.67 -23.16
N ASP A 430 0.67 -1.51 -23.79
CA ASP A 430 1.65 -0.77 -24.58
C ASP A 430 2.94 -0.47 -23.81
N LEU A 431 2.87 -0.36 -22.48
CA LEU A 431 4.01 -0.08 -21.61
C LEU A 431 4.72 -1.36 -21.13
N LEU A 432 4.16 -2.55 -21.28
CA LEU A 432 4.81 -3.79 -20.81
C LEU A 432 6.24 -3.99 -21.34
N PRO A 433 6.54 -3.75 -22.63
CA PRO A 433 7.92 -3.84 -23.13
C PRO A 433 8.86 -2.87 -22.42
N LEU A 434 8.40 -1.67 -22.09
CA LEU A 434 9.17 -0.69 -21.32
C LEU A 434 9.49 -1.24 -19.93
N TYR A 435 8.50 -1.70 -19.19
CA TYR A 435 8.70 -2.19 -17.82
C TYR A 435 9.55 -3.47 -17.78
N ARG A 436 9.39 -4.39 -18.73
CA ARG A 436 10.26 -5.56 -18.87
C ARG A 436 11.73 -5.15 -19.05
N ARG A 437 12.01 -4.11 -19.85
CA ARG A 437 13.36 -3.56 -20.00
C ARG A 437 13.85 -2.87 -18.73
N LEU A 438 13.05 -1.98 -18.14
CA LEU A 438 13.47 -1.16 -16.99
C LEU A 438 13.75 -2.01 -15.74
N TYR A 439 13.01 -3.10 -15.54
CA TYR A 439 13.07 -3.94 -14.33
C TYR A 439 13.66 -5.33 -14.58
N HIS A 440 14.43 -5.53 -15.65
CA HIS A 440 15.03 -6.84 -15.98
C HIS A 440 16.03 -7.33 -14.93
N ARG A 441 16.72 -6.43 -14.20
CA ARG A 441 17.75 -6.77 -13.20
C ARG A 441 17.23 -6.94 -11.77
N GLY A 442 15.93 -6.73 -11.55
CA GLY A 442 15.33 -6.83 -10.22
C GLY A 442 14.29 -5.74 -9.95
N SER A 443 14.19 -5.32 -8.70
CA SER A 443 13.12 -4.44 -8.22
C SER A 443 13.33 -2.95 -8.45
N TYR A 444 14.55 -2.53 -8.76
CA TYR A 444 14.86 -1.15 -9.09
C TYR A 444 14.83 -0.95 -10.60
N SER A 445 14.31 0.19 -11.06
CA SER A 445 14.45 0.62 -12.45
C SER A 445 15.94 0.78 -12.78
N ASP A 446 16.33 0.58 -14.03
CA ASP A 446 17.74 0.74 -14.44
C ASP A 446 18.29 2.16 -14.20
N GLN A 447 19.62 2.29 -14.15
CA GLN A 447 20.30 3.58 -13.90
C GLN A 447 19.98 4.62 -14.96
N ARG A 448 19.87 4.22 -16.23
CA ARG A 448 19.64 5.14 -17.36
C ARG A 448 18.31 5.86 -17.21
N TYR A 449 17.27 5.13 -16.82
CA TYR A 449 15.96 5.71 -16.54
C TYR A 449 16.00 6.67 -15.34
N ARG A 450 16.76 6.35 -14.29
CA ARG A 450 16.90 7.24 -13.13
C ARG A 450 17.60 8.55 -13.49
N ASP A 451 18.65 8.49 -14.28
CA ASP A 451 19.37 9.69 -14.76
C ASP A 451 18.49 10.52 -15.69
N TRP A 452 17.74 9.86 -16.58
CA TRP A 452 16.77 10.48 -17.49
C TRP A 452 15.62 11.17 -16.73
N LEU A 453 15.10 10.53 -15.68
CA LEU A 453 14.03 11.09 -14.84
C LEU A 453 14.55 12.30 -14.05
N ARG A 454 15.76 12.18 -13.47
CA ARG A 454 16.43 13.31 -12.80
C ARG A 454 16.57 14.51 -13.74
N ALA A 455 17.03 14.31 -14.97
CA ALA A 455 17.18 15.41 -15.92
C ALA A 455 15.86 16.17 -16.21
N ARG A 456 14.70 15.51 -16.12
CA ARG A 456 13.37 16.13 -16.27
C ARG A 456 12.83 16.78 -15.01
N VAL A 457 12.94 16.12 -13.87
CA VAL A 457 12.35 16.62 -12.62
C VAL A 457 13.10 17.85 -12.11
N GLU A 458 14.43 17.85 -12.19
CA GLU A 458 15.26 18.86 -11.55
C GLU A 458 15.09 20.30 -12.05
N PRO A 459 14.91 20.57 -13.35
CA PRO A 459 14.52 21.90 -13.84
C PRO A 459 13.25 22.46 -13.18
N HIS A 460 12.22 21.62 -12.99
CA HIS A 460 10.98 22.05 -12.34
C HIS A 460 11.20 22.34 -10.86
N LEU A 461 11.97 21.50 -10.15
CA LEU A 461 12.29 21.75 -8.74
C LEU A 461 13.05 23.05 -8.54
N ARG A 462 14.03 23.35 -9.42
CA ARG A 462 14.76 24.63 -9.40
C ARG A 462 13.84 25.81 -9.69
N ARG A 463 12.95 25.70 -10.69
CA ARG A 463 11.99 26.75 -11.06
C ARG A 463 11.13 27.20 -9.87
N TYR A 464 10.66 26.25 -9.07
CA TYR A 464 9.80 26.53 -7.92
C TYR A 464 10.56 26.62 -6.58
N ARG A 465 11.91 26.53 -6.59
CA ARG A 465 12.75 26.51 -5.38
C ARG A 465 12.34 25.41 -4.38
N LEU A 466 11.93 24.26 -4.91
CA LEU A 466 11.49 23.08 -4.15
C LEU A 466 12.58 22.01 -4.05
N ARG A 467 13.78 22.32 -4.52
CA ARG A 467 14.95 21.47 -4.33
C ARG A 467 15.49 21.71 -2.93
N ASP A 468 15.61 20.64 -2.18
CA ASP A 468 16.42 20.64 -0.97
C ASP A 468 17.86 20.40 -1.43
N ASP A 469 18.68 21.46 -1.48
CA ASP A 469 20.06 21.39 -1.98
C ASP A 469 20.95 20.48 -1.11
N ASP A 470 20.50 20.12 0.10
CA ASP A 470 21.15 19.17 0.99
C ASP A 470 20.58 17.74 0.90
N ALA A 471 19.43 17.54 0.23
CA ALA A 471 18.89 16.23 -0.08
C ALA A 471 19.48 15.74 -1.41
N GLU A 472 20.47 14.84 -1.33
CA GLU A 472 20.75 14.02 -2.50
C GLU A 472 19.47 13.26 -2.87
N PRO A 473 19.11 13.17 -4.16
CA PRO A 473 17.98 12.34 -4.56
C PRO A 473 18.20 10.94 -4.00
N MET A 474 17.13 10.25 -3.59
CA MET A 474 17.14 8.83 -3.18
C MET A 474 17.47 7.87 -4.36
N VAL A 475 18.36 8.32 -5.25
CA VAL A 475 18.86 7.66 -6.43
C VAL A 475 20.29 7.26 -6.12
N ASP A 476 20.43 6.04 -5.60
CA ASP A 476 21.61 5.17 -5.57
C ASP A 476 22.84 5.74 -6.32
N ASP A 477 23.67 6.55 -5.65
CA ASP A 477 25.09 6.66 -5.98
C ASP A 477 25.88 5.97 -4.86
N ARG A 478 26.53 4.88 -5.21
CA ARG A 478 27.13 3.89 -4.31
C ARG A 478 28.41 4.38 -3.61
N ARG A 479 28.61 5.69 -3.47
CA ARG A 479 29.96 6.25 -3.25
C ARG A 479 30.20 7.02 -1.96
N ARG A 480 29.21 7.34 -1.11
CA ARG A 480 29.51 7.99 0.20
C ARG A 480 28.58 7.58 1.35
N PRO A 481 29.11 7.40 2.58
CA PRO A 481 28.29 7.19 3.76
C PRO A 481 27.54 8.48 4.16
N LEU A 482 26.22 8.37 4.31
CA LEU A 482 25.35 9.45 4.78
C LEU A 482 25.31 9.45 6.32
N HIS A 483 26.12 10.30 6.95
CA HIS A 483 26.02 10.64 8.37
C HIS A 483 25.57 12.10 8.52
N GLY A 484 24.50 12.35 9.27
CA GLY A 484 24.17 13.67 9.83
C GLY A 484 23.32 14.65 9.02
N ARG A 485 22.57 14.23 7.98
CA ARG A 485 21.77 15.17 7.18
C ARG A 485 20.36 15.41 7.76
N ARG A 486 20.03 16.70 7.92
CA ARG A 486 18.75 17.22 8.44
C ARG A 486 17.64 17.08 7.39
N TRP A 487 16.43 16.76 7.84
CA TRP A 487 15.23 16.80 7.00
C TRP A 487 14.53 18.16 7.15
N GLY A 488 14.52 18.96 6.09
CA GLY A 488 13.82 20.25 6.01
C GLY A 488 14.75 21.47 5.92
N PRO A 489 14.29 22.59 5.32
CA PRO A 489 15.09 23.80 5.21
C PRO A 489 15.45 24.33 6.60
N ARG A 490 16.65 24.91 6.73
CA ARG A 490 16.99 25.69 7.94
C ARG A 490 15.98 26.81 8.09
N VAL A 491 15.19 26.78 9.16
CA VAL A 491 14.57 28.01 9.66
C VAL A 491 15.69 28.82 10.28
N THR A 492 16.26 29.75 9.52
CA THR A 492 17.00 30.86 10.12
C THR A 492 15.96 31.73 10.82
N PRO A 493 16.03 31.94 12.15
CA PRO A 493 15.17 32.92 12.79
C PRO A 493 15.36 34.26 12.08
N GLU A 494 14.25 34.94 11.76
CA GLU A 494 14.32 36.31 11.25
C GLU A 494 15.18 37.13 12.23
N PRO A 495 16.11 37.97 11.73
CA PRO A 495 16.85 38.85 12.61
C PRO A 495 15.84 39.73 13.34
N THR A 496 15.86 39.65 14.67
CA THR A 496 15.15 40.57 15.55
C THR A 496 15.42 41.99 15.04
N PRO A 497 14.40 42.86 14.86
CA PRO A 497 14.66 44.25 14.50
C PRO A 497 15.60 44.82 15.55
N ALA A 498 16.77 45.28 15.12
CA ALA A 498 17.69 45.97 16.01
C ALA A 498 16.96 47.15 16.64
N GLU A 499 16.97 47.24 17.96
CA GLU A 499 16.59 48.47 18.66
C GLU A 499 17.36 49.65 18.06
N PRO A 500 16.72 50.81 17.93
CA PRO A 500 17.31 51.93 17.20
C PRO A 500 18.56 52.41 17.95
N ALA A 501 19.69 52.40 17.26
CA ALA A 501 20.86 53.13 17.69
C ALA A 501 20.49 54.63 17.73
N GLN A 502 20.45 55.18 18.94
CA GLN A 502 20.50 56.62 19.16
C GLN A 502 21.80 57.14 18.56
N ASP A 503 21.71 58.01 17.55
CA ASP A 503 22.80 58.92 17.23
C ASP A 503 22.47 60.31 17.75
N ALA A 504 23.41 60.83 18.52
CA ALA A 504 23.33 62.10 19.18
C ALA A 504 23.26 63.26 18.17
N LEU A 505 22.14 63.97 18.25
CA LEU A 505 22.03 65.44 18.31
C LEU A 505 22.54 66.24 17.09
N PHE A 506 21.65 66.43 16.10
CA PHE A 506 21.06 67.72 15.68
C PHE A 506 20.04 67.49 14.56
#